data_AF-A0A0R2XZA3-F1
#
_entry.id   AF-A0A0R2XZA3-F1
#
_cell.length_a   1.000
_cell.length_b   1.000
_cell.length_c   1.000
_cell.angle_alpha   90.00
_cell.angle_beta   90.00
_cell.angle_gamma   90.00
#
_symmetry.space_group_name_H-M   'P 1'
#
loop_
_entity.id
_entity.type
_entity.pdbx_description
1 polymer ?
#
loop_
_entity_poly.entity_id
_entity_poly.type
_entity_poly.pdbx_seq_one_letter_code
_entity_poly.pdbx_strand_id
1 'polypeptide(L)'
;MFKKALGTVALALAFSGVVSAEEVKIGFLVKQAEEPWFQTEWAFAEKAGKEHGFTVIKIAVPDGEKTLSAIDSLAANGAKGF
;
A
#
# COMPACT_ATOMS: atom_id res chain seq x y z
N MET A 1 26.77 -52.65 -15.70
CA MET A 1 26.45 -52.05 -14.39
C MET A 1 26.67 -50.54 -14.45
N PHE A 2 25.82 -49.79 -15.18
CA PHE A 2 25.89 -48.32 -15.20
C PHE A 2 24.50 -47.75 -15.50
N LYS A 3 23.69 -47.61 -14.46
CA LYS A 3 22.47 -46.80 -14.46
C LYS A 3 22.54 -45.94 -13.19
N LYS A 4 22.15 -44.67 -13.32
CA LYS A 4 22.00 -43.63 -12.28
C LYS A 4 23.19 -42.68 -12.11
N ALA A 5 23.22 -41.65 -12.93
CA ALA A 5 23.81 -40.35 -12.58
C ALA A 5 23.24 -39.26 -13.51
N LEU A 6 21.96 -38.89 -13.33
CA LEU A 6 21.39 -37.73 -14.05
C LEU A 6 20.31 -36.98 -13.25
N GLY A 7 20.24 -37.19 -11.93
CA GLY A 7 19.09 -36.76 -11.13
C GLY A 7 19.42 -35.82 -9.99
N THR A 8 20.20 -34.75 -10.18
CA THR A 8 20.47 -33.83 -9.05
C THR A 8 20.65 -32.34 -9.39
N VAL A 9 20.53 -31.89 -10.65
CA VAL A 9 20.77 -30.46 -11.00
C VAL A 9 19.46 -29.67 -11.23
N ALA A 10 18.29 -30.21 -10.84
CA ALA A 10 17.00 -29.56 -11.12
C ALA A 10 16.33 -28.88 -9.91
N LEU A 11 16.86 -29.00 -8.69
CA LEU A 11 16.15 -28.53 -7.48
C LEU A 11 16.58 -27.14 -6.96
N ALA A 12 17.59 -26.50 -7.55
CA ALA A 12 18.13 -25.23 -7.05
C ALA A 12 17.42 -23.98 -7.61
N LEU A 13 16.54 -24.10 -8.61
CA LEU A 13 15.91 -22.94 -9.28
C LEU A 13 14.51 -22.57 -8.74
N ALA A 14 13.96 -23.31 -7.78
CA ALA A 14 12.58 -23.14 -7.33
C ALA A 14 12.38 -22.20 -6.13
N PHE A 15 13.45 -21.64 -5.57
CA PHE A 15 13.40 -20.77 -4.37
C PHE A 15 13.73 -19.30 -4.66
N SER A 16 13.56 -18.85 -5.90
CA SER A 16 13.39 -17.42 -6.18
C SER A 16 12.02 -17.00 -5.65
N GLY A 17 11.89 -16.92 -4.33
CA GLY A 17 10.73 -16.37 -3.66
C GLY A 17 10.46 -15.00 -4.27
N VAL A 18 9.33 -14.88 -4.95
CA VAL A 18 8.78 -13.58 -5.31
C VAL A 18 8.50 -12.89 -3.98
N VAL A 19 9.46 -12.10 -3.50
CA VAL A 19 9.22 -11.11 -2.46
C VAL A 19 8.30 -10.10 -3.13
N SER A 20 6.98 -10.34 -3.00
CA SER A 20 5.99 -9.36 -3.36
C SER A 20 6.23 -8.19 -2.42
N ALA A 21 6.71 -7.06 -2.94
CA ALA A 21 6.80 -5.84 -2.17
C ALA A 21 5.40 -5.53 -1.64
N GLU A 22 5.29 -5.37 -0.31
CA GLU A 22 4.02 -5.00 0.32
C GLU A 22 3.59 -3.65 -0.25
N GLU A 23 2.35 -3.58 -0.75
CA GLU A 23 1.81 -2.36 -1.33
C GLU A 23 1.85 -1.23 -0.30
N VAL A 24 2.58 -0.16 -0.61
CA VAL A 24 2.66 1.02 0.26
C VAL A 24 1.32 1.74 0.21
N LYS A 25 0.66 1.88 1.36
CA LYS A 25 -0.58 2.63 1.50
C LYS A 25 -0.35 3.87 2.34
N ILE A 26 -0.86 5.02 1.90
CA ILE A 26 -0.73 6.31 2.57
C ILE A 26 -2.12 6.89 2.79
N GLY A 27 -2.47 7.24 4.02
CA GLY A 27 -3.71 7.95 4.34
C GLY A 27 -3.69 9.38 3.81
N PHE A 28 -4.84 9.92 3.43
CA PHE A 28 -4.99 11.35 3.15
C PHE A 28 -6.29 11.84 3.78
N LEU A 29 -6.17 12.53 4.91
CA LEU A 29 -7.30 12.99 5.72
C LEU A 29 -7.71 14.39 5.32
N VAL A 30 -9.02 14.62 5.10
CA VAL A 30 -9.58 15.95 4.82
C VAL A 30 -10.79 16.22 5.71
N LYS A 31 -10.99 17.49 6.11
CA LYS A 31 -12.09 17.85 7.03
C LYS A 31 -13.44 18.03 6.34
N GLN A 32 -13.49 18.34 5.06
CA GLN A 32 -14.74 18.62 4.37
C GLN A 32 -14.66 18.03 2.97
N ALA A 33 -14.82 16.71 2.84
CA ALA A 33 -14.67 16.04 1.56
C ALA A 33 -15.59 16.62 0.47
N GLU A 34 -16.72 17.22 0.84
CA GLU A 34 -17.64 17.92 -0.06
C GLU A 34 -17.05 19.18 -0.73
N GLU A 35 -16.03 19.80 -0.15
CA GLU A 35 -15.45 21.01 -0.71
C GLU A 35 -14.62 20.68 -1.97
N PRO A 36 -14.80 21.43 -3.08
CA PRO A 36 -14.13 21.14 -4.35
C PRO A 36 -12.60 21.10 -4.27
N TRP A 37 -12.01 21.89 -3.37
CA TRP A 37 -10.57 21.93 -3.22
C TRP A 37 -10.01 20.67 -2.55
N PHE A 38 -10.71 20.08 -1.57
CA PHE A 38 -10.30 18.81 -0.96
C PHE A 38 -10.41 17.62 -1.93
N GLN A 39 -11.45 17.62 -2.78
CA GLN A 39 -11.54 16.65 -3.87
C GLN A 39 -10.36 16.75 -4.85
N THR A 40 -9.92 17.99 -5.11
CA THR A 40 -8.78 18.26 -5.98
C THR A 40 -7.47 17.79 -5.35
N GLU A 41 -7.27 18.02 -4.05
CA GLU A 41 -6.11 17.49 -3.30
C GLU A 41 -6.05 15.97 -3.34
N TRP A 42 -7.17 15.30 -3.10
CA TRP A 42 -7.27 13.85 -3.23
C TRP A 42 -6.94 13.35 -4.64
N ALA A 43 -7.44 14.01 -5.68
CA ALA A 43 -7.13 13.63 -7.05
C ALA A 43 -5.62 13.76 -7.37
N PHE A 44 -4.97 14.80 -6.84
CA PHE A 44 -3.52 14.97 -6.98
C PHE A 44 -2.73 13.94 -6.16
N ALA A 45 -3.17 13.61 -4.94
CA ALA A 45 -2.58 12.55 -4.15
C ALA A 45 -2.66 11.20 -4.87
N GLU A 46 -3.83 10.86 -5.45
CA GLU A 46 -4.00 9.64 -6.23
C GLU A 46 -3.13 9.63 -7.49
N LYS A 47 -2.95 10.78 -8.15
CA LYS A 47 -2.01 10.91 -9.27
C LYS A 47 -0.58 10.62 -8.82
N ALA A 48 -0.14 11.21 -7.71
CA ALA A 48 1.18 10.96 -7.13
C ALA A 48 1.37 9.49 -6.73
N GLY A 49 0.34 8.86 -6.16
CA GLY A 49 0.35 7.44 -5.84
C GLY A 49 0.59 6.54 -7.06
N LYS A 50 -0.09 6.84 -8.18
CA LYS A 50 0.14 6.14 -9.44
C LYS A 50 1.54 6.37 -10.01
N GLU A 51 2.07 7.58 -9.88
CA GLU A 51 3.41 7.95 -10.38
C GLU A 51 4.53 7.31 -9.57
N HIS A 52 4.35 7.17 -8.25
CA HIS A 52 5.39 6.73 -7.32
C HIS A 52 5.17 5.33 -6.74
N GLY A 53 4.10 4.63 -7.14
CA GLY A 53 3.87 3.23 -6.76
C GLY A 53 3.33 3.03 -5.35
N PHE A 54 2.47 3.94 -4.87
CA PHE A 54 1.73 3.79 -3.61
C PHE A 54 0.23 4.02 -3.81
N THR A 55 -0.57 3.50 -2.88
CA THR A 55 -2.03 3.66 -2.88
C THR A 55 -2.45 4.68 -1.84
N VAL A 56 -3.37 5.58 -2.23
CA VAL A 56 -3.92 6.59 -1.33
C VAL A 56 -5.22 6.10 -0.69
N ILE A 57 -5.29 6.16 0.64
CA ILE A 57 -6.50 5.90 1.41
C ILE A 57 -7.14 7.26 1.72
N LYS A 58 -8.17 7.63 0.97
CA LYS A 58 -8.92 8.88 1.15
C LYS A 58 -9.86 8.77 2.35
N ILE A 59 -9.71 9.64 3.35
CA ILE A 59 -10.52 9.62 4.58
C ILE A 59 -11.10 11.00 4.86
N ALA A 60 -12.42 11.09 4.98
CA ALA A 60 -13.09 12.30 5.47
C ALA A 60 -13.15 12.28 6.99
N VAL A 61 -12.61 13.31 7.64
CA VAL A 61 -12.64 13.49 9.10
C VAL A 61 -13.11 14.91 9.44
N PRO A 62 -14.43 15.13 9.55
CA PRO A 62 -14.99 16.48 9.76
C PRO A 62 -14.76 17.07 11.14
N ASP A 63 -14.20 16.29 12.06
CA ASP A 63 -14.07 16.62 13.47
C ASP A 63 -12.68 16.23 13.97
N GLY A 64 -11.96 17.20 14.54
CA GLY A 64 -10.61 17.00 15.06
C GLY A 64 -10.52 15.95 16.17
N GLU A 65 -11.60 15.76 16.94
CA GLU A 65 -11.65 14.71 17.98
C GLU A 65 -11.60 13.30 17.37
N LYS A 66 -12.05 13.14 16.12
CA LYS A 66 -12.06 11.85 15.40
C LYS A 66 -10.80 11.60 14.58
N THR A 67 -9.92 12.60 14.44
CA THR A 67 -8.67 12.50 13.67
C THR A 67 -7.74 11.45 14.24
N LEU A 68 -7.57 11.38 15.56
CA LEU A 68 -6.69 10.39 16.19
C LEU A 68 -7.19 8.95 15.93
N SER A 69 -8.48 8.71 16.10
CA SER A 69 -9.08 7.39 15.80
C SER A 69 -8.97 6.99 14.34
N ALA A 70 -9.02 7.96 13.41
CA ALA A 70 -8.79 7.72 11.98
C ALA A 70 -7.33 7.34 11.69
N ILE A 71 -6.36 8.00 12.35
CA ILE A 71 -4.94 7.66 12.27
C ILE A 71 -4.68 6.26 12.85
N ASP A 72 -5.28 5.93 14.00
CA ASP A 72 -5.16 4.60 14.60
C ASP A 72 -5.71 3.51 13.66
N SER A 73 -6.84 3.80 13.00
CA SER A 73 -7.43 2.91 12.00
C SER A 73 -6.51 2.74 10.79
N LEU A 74 -5.88 3.80 10.30
CA LEU A 74 -4.89 3.72 9.21
C LEU A 74 -3.70 2.82 9.59
N ALA A 75 -3.13 3.04 10.77
CA ALA A 75 -2.03 2.23 11.28
C ALA A 75 -2.41 0.75 11.42
N ALA A 76 -3.60 0.47 11.97
CA ALA A 76 -4.12 -0.89 12.10
C ALA A 76 -4.37 -1.58 10.74
N ASN A 77 -4.65 -0.81 9.69
CA ASN A 77 -4.84 -1.31 8.33
C ASN A 77 -3.54 -1.35 7.48
N GLY A 78 -2.39 -1.14 8.13
CA GLY A 78 -1.07 -1.28 7.49
C GLY A 78 -0.66 -0.08 6.64
N ALA A 79 -1.31 1.07 6.79
CA ALA A 79 -0.82 2.31 6.18
C ALA A 79 0.59 2.62 6.70
N LYS A 80 1.47 3.09 5.82
CA LYS A 80 2.86 3.43 6.13
C LYS A 80 3.06 4.92 6.42
N GLY A 81 1.98 5.70 6.35
CA GLY A 81 1.95 7.15 6.61
C GLY A 81 0.55 7.73 6.39
N PHE A 82 0.40 9.01 6.70
CA PHE A 82 -0.83 9.80 6.49
C PHE A 82 -0.51 11.27 6.22
#